data_AF-A0A1G5ZVV8-F1
#
_entry.id   AF-A0A1G5ZVV8-F1
#
_cell.length_a   1.000
_cell.length_b   1.000
_cell.length_c   1.000
_cell.angle_alpha   90.00
_cell.angle_beta   90.00
_cell.angle_gamma   90.00
#
_symmetry.space_group_name_H-M   'P 1'
#
loop_
_entity.id
_entity.type
_entity.pdbx_description
1 polymer ?
#
loop_
_entity_poly.entity_id
_entity_poly.type
_entity_poly.pdbx_seq_one_letter_code
_entity_poly.pdbx_strand_id
1 'polypeptide(L)'
;MQTHSEPSQFGMQPLPMLENGQKLILAAASLQAHAFKTMMRYQIETLAFLKHRYEQDVKLAEDLVAGSEFNDAFDVFSNFLQNATSEYATEAGKVAALTSKLTSETARRVRKEAETAIEDMAAKTVA
;
A
#
# COMPACT_ATOMS: atom_id res chain seq x y z
N MET A 1 -53.92 -47.15 3.87
CA MET A 1 -52.65 -47.34 4.60
C MET A 1 -51.66 -46.36 4.01
N GLN A 2 -51.37 -45.27 4.74
CA GLN A 2 -50.37 -44.27 4.36
C GLN A 2 -48.98 -44.84 4.63
N THR A 3 -48.02 -44.60 3.76
CA THR A 3 -46.60 -44.64 4.11
C THR A 3 -45.93 -43.38 3.56
N HIS A 4 -45.43 -42.60 4.52
CA HIS A 4 -44.83 -41.28 4.41
C HIS A 4 -43.72 -41.19 3.36
N SER A 5 -43.73 -40.09 2.61
CA SER A 5 -42.54 -39.50 2.01
C SER A 5 -41.68 -38.88 3.10
N GLU A 6 -40.43 -39.33 3.27
CA GLU A 6 -39.39 -38.53 3.92
C GLU A 6 -38.48 -37.93 2.82
N PRO A 7 -38.34 -36.61 2.73
CA PRO A 7 -37.31 -36.00 1.90
C PRO A 7 -35.96 -36.21 2.60
N SER A 8 -35.05 -36.94 1.96
CA SER A 8 -33.67 -37.13 2.41
C SER A 8 -33.07 -35.81 2.89
N GLN A 9 -32.93 -35.70 4.22
CA GLN A 9 -32.04 -34.75 4.89
C GLN A 9 -30.60 -35.16 4.62
N PHE A 10 -30.08 -34.84 3.44
CA PHE A 10 -28.66 -34.58 3.30
C PHE A 10 -28.53 -33.16 2.79
N GLY A 11 -28.64 -32.24 3.75
CA GLY A 11 -28.28 -30.86 3.53
C GLY A 11 -26.89 -30.84 2.90
N MET A 12 -26.77 -30.10 1.80
CA MET A 12 -25.48 -29.62 1.33
C MET A 12 -24.88 -28.78 2.44
N GLN A 13 -24.24 -29.42 3.42
CA GLN A 13 -23.26 -28.76 4.24
C GLN A 13 -22.18 -28.30 3.26
N PRO A 14 -21.93 -26.99 3.14
CA PRO A 14 -20.88 -26.51 2.26
C PRO A 14 -19.60 -27.20 2.71
N LEU A 15 -19.00 -27.99 1.82
CA LEU A 15 -17.73 -28.64 2.09
C LEU A 15 -16.78 -27.54 2.59
N PRO A 16 -15.98 -27.77 3.65
CA PRO A 16 -15.09 -26.76 4.22
C PRO A 16 -14.15 -26.11 3.18
N MET A 17 -13.91 -26.77 2.03
CA MET A 17 -13.25 -26.18 0.87
C MET A 17 -13.95 -24.93 0.29
N LEU A 18 -15.28 -24.88 0.27
CA LEU A 18 -16.04 -23.76 -0.30
C LEU A 18 -16.03 -22.54 0.63
N GLU A 19 -16.22 -22.75 1.94
CA GLU A 19 -16.09 -21.67 2.96
C GLU A 19 -14.66 -21.14 3.05
N ASN A 20 -13.66 -22.03 3.08
CA ASN A 20 -12.26 -21.62 3.08
C ASN A 20 -11.89 -20.92 1.77
N GLY A 21 -12.46 -21.32 0.63
CA GLY A 21 -12.29 -20.65 -0.65
C GLY A 21 -12.84 -19.23 -0.66
N GLN A 22 -14.04 -19.01 -0.11
CA GLN A 22 -14.64 -17.68 -0.01
C GLN A 22 -13.83 -16.75 0.91
N LYS A 23 -13.36 -17.25 2.06
CA LYS A 23 -12.46 -16.49 2.96
C LYS A 23 -11.17 -16.10 2.25
N LEU A 24 -10.58 -17.00 1.46
CA LEU A 24 -9.33 -16.76 0.74
C LEU A 24 -9.49 -15.74 -0.39
N ILE A 25 -10.61 -15.79 -1.13
CA ILE A 25 -10.95 -14.78 -2.15
C ILE A 25 -11.15 -13.40 -1.51
N LEU A 26 -11.86 -13.31 -0.39
CA LEU A 26 -12.05 -12.06 0.35
C LEU A 26 -10.72 -11.51 0.89
N ALA A 27 -9.86 -12.37 1.43
CA ALA A 27 -8.52 -12.00 1.90
C ALA A 27 -7.67 -11.43 0.75
N ALA A 28 -7.64 -12.13 -0.40
CA ALA A 28 -6.94 -11.70 -1.60
C ALA A 28 -7.47 -10.35 -2.13
N ALA A 29 -8.79 -10.18 -2.23
CA ALA A 29 -9.40 -8.92 -2.65
C ALA A 29 -9.05 -7.77 -1.70
N SER A 30 -9.04 -8.03 -0.38
CA SER A 30 -8.67 -7.03 0.61
C SER A 30 -7.20 -6.62 0.54
N LEU A 31 -6.30 -7.57 0.25
CA LEU A 31 -4.88 -7.32 0.03
C LEU A 31 -4.67 -6.52 -1.25
N GLN A 32 -5.36 -6.89 -2.33
CA GLN A 32 -5.31 -6.19 -3.61
C GLN A 32 -5.80 -4.73 -3.49
N ALA A 33 -6.93 -4.50 -2.82
CA ALA A 33 -7.46 -3.16 -2.58
C ALA A 33 -6.50 -2.30 -1.75
N HIS A 34 -5.84 -2.91 -0.74
CA HIS A 34 -4.87 -2.22 0.10
C HIS A 34 -3.58 -1.88 -0.66
N ALA A 35 -3.07 -2.83 -1.45
CA ALA A 35 -1.92 -2.61 -2.34
C ALA A 35 -2.21 -1.50 -3.35
N PHE A 36 -3.39 -1.52 -3.98
CA PHE A 36 -3.83 -0.47 -4.90
C PHE A 36 -3.89 0.89 -4.22
N LYS A 37 -4.52 0.99 -3.04
CA LYS A 37 -4.59 2.24 -2.27
C LYS A 37 -3.20 2.78 -1.93
N THR A 38 -2.28 1.91 -1.56
CA THR A 38 -0.90 2.30 -1.24
C THR A 38 -0.15 2.76 -2.48
N MET A 39 -0.31 2.08 -3.60
CA MET A 39 0.25 2.48 -4.89
C MET A 39 -0.28 3.85 -5.33
N MET A 40 -1.59 4.11 -5.21
CA MET A 40 -2.16 5.42 -5.54
C MET A 40 -1.60 6.53 -4.65
N ARG A 41 -1.39 6.28 -3.36
CA ARG A 41 -0.73 7.25 -2.47
C ARG A 41 0.70 7.54 -2.88
N TYR A 42 1.48 6.50 -3.19
CA TYR A 42 2.83 6.64 -3.71
C TYR A 42 2.87 7.49 -5.00
N GLN A 43 1.95 7.24 -5.93
CA GLN A 43 1.84 8.01 -7.17
C GLN A 43 1.49 9.48 -6.90
N ILE A 44 0.54 9.74 -6.00
CA ILE A 44 0.15 11.11 -5.62
C ILE A 44 1.34 11.87 -5.01
N GLU A 45 2.06 11.25 -4.07
CA GLU A 45 3.24 11.87 -3.44
C GLU A 45 4.35 12.16 -4.47
N THR A 46 4.65 11.19 -5.34
CA THR A 46 5.65 11.34 -6.40
C THR A 46 5.30 12.47 -7.36
N LEU A 47 4.04 12.57 -7.79
CA LEU A 47 3.58 13.63 -8.68
C LEU A 47 3.58 15.01 -8.00
N ALA A 48 3.21 15.07 -6.72
CA ALA A 48 3.27 16.31 -5.96
C ALA A 48 4.71 16.81 -5.79
N PHE A 49 5.64 15.90 -5.53
CA PHE A 49 7.07 16.18 -5.48
C PHE A 49 7.58 16.68 -6.83
N LEU A 50 7.23 16.00 -7.93
CA LEU A 50 7.69 16.38 -9.26
C LEU A 50 7.18 17.77 -9.67
N LYS A 51 5.92 18.09 -9.35
CA LYS A 51 5.36 19.43 -9.52
C LYS A 51 6.20 20.48 -8.76
N HIS A 52 6.45 20.25 -7.47
CA HIS A 52 7.26 21.16 -6.65
C HIS A 52 8.65 21.37 -7.25
N ARG A 53 9.30 20.29 -7.72
CA ARG A 53 10.61 20.33 -8.35
C ARG A 53 10.62 21.20 -9.60
N TYR A 54 9.62 21.08 -10.47
CA TYR A 54 9.48 21.95 -11.63
C TYR A 54 9.23 23.42 -11.27
N GLU A 55 8.45 23.69 -10.23
CA GLU A 55 8.25 25.07 -9.74
C GLU A 55 9.57 25.68 -9.24
N GLN A 56 10.41 24.89 -8.56
CA GLN A 56 11.74 25.33 -8.15
C GLN A 56 12.69 25.52 -9.33
N ASP A 57 12.61 24.68 -10.37
CA ASP A 57 13.43 24.82 -11.58
C ASP A 57 13.09 26.10 -12.36
N VAL A 58 11.81 26.44 -12.47
CA VAL A 58 11.36 27.73 -13.03
C VAL A 58 11.92 28.89 -12.21
N LYS A 59 11.77 28.82 -10.88
CA LYS A 59 12.29 29.85 -9.98
C LYS A 59 13.80 30.04 -10.12
N LEU A 60 14.57 28.96 -10.24
CA LEU A 60 16.02 29.05 -10.48
C LEU A 60 16.32 29.83 -11.76
N ALA A 61 15.61 29.56 -12.86
CA ALA A 61 15.82 30.28 -14.11
C ALA A 61 15.50 31.77 -13.96
N GLU A 62 14.43 32.12 -13.24
CA GLU A 62 14.08 33.52 -12.95
C GLU A 62 15.15 34.21 -12.09
N ASP A 63 15.59 33.57 -11.01
CA ASP A 63 16.59 34.10 -10.08
C ASP A 63 17.96 34.29 -10.79
N LEU A 64 18.35 33.37 -11.68
CA LEU A 64 19.59 33.48 -12.46
C LEU A 64 19.55 34.59 -13.51
N VAL A 65 18.38 34.86 -14.10
CA VAL A 65 18.21 35.97 -15.07
C VAL A 65 18.17 37.32 -14.35
N ALA A 66 17.67 37.36 -13.11
CA ALA A 66 17.60 38.58 -12.31
C ALA A 66 18.96 39.02 -11.72
N GLY A 67 19.88 38.07 -11.49
CA GLY A 67 21.21 38.36 -10.96
C GLY A 67 22.14 39.03 -11.98
N SER A 68 22.73 40.18 -11.61
CA SER A 68 23.68 40.90 -12.48
C SER A 68 25.15 40.47 -12.31
N GLU A 69 25.48 39.77 -11.22
CA GLU A 69 26.85 39.36 -10.90
C GLU A 69 27.02 37.83 -10.87
N PHE A 70 28.22 37.36 -11.21
CA PHE A 70 28.56 35.93 -11.22
C PHE A 70 28.48 35.30 -9.82
N ASN A 71 28.89 36.03 -8.78
CA ASN A 71 28.81 35.54 -7.40
C ASN A 71 27.36 35.32 -6.96
N ASP A 72 26.45 36.23 -7.33
CA ASP A 72 25.01 36.09 -7.06
C ASP A 72 24.44 34.84 -7.75
N ALA A 73 24.84 34.59 -9.00
CA ALA A 73 24.43 33.39 -9.73
C ALA A 73 24.96 32.09 -9.09
N PHE A 74 26.20 32.08 -8.60
CA PHE A 74 26.79 30.94 -7.91
C PHE A 74 26.10 30.66 -6.57
N ASP A 75 25.79 31.69 -5.79
CA ASP A 75 25.07 31.56 -4.53
C ASP A 75 23.64 31.06 -4.74
N VAL A 76 22.93 31.58 -5.74
CA VAL A 76 21.60 31.10 -6.14
C VAL A 76 21.65 29.62 -6.52
N PHE A 77 22.59 29.23 -7.38
CA PHE A 77 22.71 27.84 -7.85
C PHE A 77 23.11 26.86 -6.73
N SER A 78 24.06 27.26 -5.88
CA SER A 78 24.52 26.40 -4.77
C SER A 78 23.43 26.19 -3.71
N ASN A 79 22.65 27.22 -3.38
CA ASN A 79 21.50 27.12 -2.50
C ASN A 79 20.42 26.22 -3.09
N PHE A 80 20.13 26.37 -4.38
CA PHE A 80 19.21 25.48 -5.10
C PHE A 80 19.64 24.01 -5.00
N LEU A 81 20.93 23.72 -5.23
CA LEU A 81 21.44 22.35 -5.21
C LEU A 81 21.34 21.73 -3.80
N GLN A 82 21.66 22.49 -2.76
CA GLN A 82 21.51 22.04 -1.36
C GLN A 82 20.05 21.72 -1.04
N ASN A 83 19.13 22.62 -1.41
CA ASN A 83 17.70 22.41 -1.21
C ASN A 83 17.20 21.18 -1.97
N ALA A 84 17.53 21.07 -3.26
CA ALA A 84 17.15 19.92 -4.07
C ALA A 84 17.65 18.60 -3.46
N THR A 85 18.90 18.56 -2.99
CA THR A 85 19.46 17.36 -2.35
C THR A 85 18.67 16.96 -1.11
N SER A 86 18.34 17.92 -0.25
CA SER A 86 17.53 17.70 0.96
C SER A 86 16.10 17.22 0.62
N GLU A 87 15.49 17.82 -0.39
CA GLU A 87 14.16 17.47 -0.89
C GLU A 87 14.12 16.04 -1.43
N TYR A 88 15.08 15.64 -2.26
CA TYR A 88 15.18 14.27 -2.78
C TYR A 88 15.41 13.25 -1.66
N ALA A 89 16.27 13.55 -0.69
CA ALA A 89 16.48 12.68 0.47
C ALA A 89 15.19 12.51 1.29
N THR A 90 14.45 13.59 1.48
CA THR A 90 13.15 13.58 2.18
C THR A 90 12.13 12.75 1.42
N GLU A 91 12.02 12.93 0.10
CA GLU A 91 11.06 12.18 -0.72
C GLU A 91 11.39 10.69 -0.74
N ALA A 92 12.67 10.32 -0.88
CA ALA A 92 13.11 8.94 -0.76
C ALA A 92 12.72 8.32 0.60
N GLY A 93 12.80 9.10 1.67
CA GLY A 93 12.34 8.72 3.01
C GLY A 93 10.83 8.40 3.05
N LYS A 94 9.98 9.20 2.40
CA LYS A 94 8.54 8.94 2.30
C LYS A 94 8.25 7.65 1.55
N VAL A 95 8.92 7.43 0.42
CA VAL A 95 8.81 6.19 -0.38
C VAL A 95 9.19 4.96 0.45
N ALA A 96 10.29 5.04 1.19
CA ALA A 96 10.71 3.97 2.09
C ALA A 96 9.67 3.71 3.19
N ALA A 97 9.08 4.76 3.77
CA ALA A 97 8.04 4.65 4.79
C ALA A 97 6.75 3.98 4.26
N LEU A 98 6.29 4.36 3.06
CA LEU A 98 5.15 3.72 2.40
C LEU A 98 5.39 2.23 2.16
N THR A 99 6.58 1.88 1.66
CA THR A 99 6.96 0.49 1.39
C THR A 99 7.05 -0.33 2.67
N SER A 100 7.68 0.20 3.72
CA SER A 100 7.77 -0.45 5.03
C SER A 100 6.38 -0.72 5.63
N LYS A 101 5.48 0.27 5.52
CA LYS A 101 4.09 0.14 5.99
C LYS A 101 3.34 -0.97 5.24
N LEU A 102 3.46 -1.03 3.91
CA LEU A 102 2.84 -2.08 3.10
C LEU A 102 3.30 -3.48 3.51
N THR A 103 4.61 -3.66 3.68
CA THR A 103 5.20 -4.94 4.11
C THR A 103 4.73 -5.32 5.51
N SER A 104 4.73 -4.37 6.46
CA SER A 104 4.26 -4.61 7.83
C SER A 104 2.78 -5.00 7.89
N GLU A 105 1.92 -4.30 7.14
CA GLU A 105 0.48 -4.62 7.08
C GLU A 105 0.23 -5.98 6.41
N THR A 106 1.02 -6.36 5.40
CA THR A 106 0.96 -7.68 4.76
C THR A 106 1.39 -8.77 5.73
N ALA A 107 2.52 -8.61 6.41
CA ALA A 107 3.02 -9.57 7.41
C ALA A 107 2.02 -9.76 8.56
N ARG A 108 1.40 -8.68 9.04
CA ARG A 108 0.36 -8.72 10.07
C ARG A 108 -0.87 -9.51 9.62
N ARG A 109 -1.30 -9.35 8.36
CA ARG A 109 -2.44 -10.09 7.79
C ARG A 109 -2.14 -11.58 7.69
N VAL A 110 -0.97 -11.95 7.14
CA VAL A 110 -0.53 -13.36 7.04
C VAL A 110 -0.47 -14.02 8.41
N ARG A 111 0.09 -13.33 9.41
CA ARG A 111 0.15 -13.84 10.79
C ARG A 111 -1.24 -14.09 11.35
N LYS A 112 -2.17 -13.14 11.18
CA LYS A 112 -3.54 -13.26 11.68
C LYS A 112 -4.28 -14.43 11.01
N GLU A 113 -4.11 -14.59 9.69
CA GLU A 113 -4.72 -15.71 8.95
C GLU A 113 -4.18 -17.07 9.41
N ALA A 114 -2.87 -17.16 9.69
CA ALA A 114 -2.26 -18.37 10.25
C ALA A 114 -2.77 -18.70 11.66
N GLU A 115 -2.89 -17.69 12.54
CA GLU A 115 -3.45 -17.86 13.89
C GLU A 115 -4.90 -18.38 13.84
N THR A 116 -5.76 -17.75 13.02
CA THR A 116 -7.16 -18.19 12.84
C THR A 116 -7.26 -19.61 12.26
N ALA A 117 -6.38 -19.99 11.32
CA ALA A 117 -6.39 -21.34 10.77
C ALA A 117 -6.03 -22.41 11.81
N ILE A 118 -5.09 -22.11 12.72
CA ILE A 118 -4.70 -23.01 13.83
C ILE A 118 -5.86 -23.14 14.82
N GLU A 119 -6.51 -22.04 15.19
CA GLU A 119 -7.69 -22.02 16.07
C GLU A 119 -8.86 -22.82 15.48
N ASP A 120 -9.18 -22.62 14.19
CA ASP A 120 -10.24 -23.35 13.48
C ASP A 120 -9.93 -24.86 13.40
N MET A 121 -8.65 -25.24 13.24
CA MET A 121 -8.23 -26.65 13.28
C MET A 121 -8.44 -27.25 14.67
N ALA A 122 -7.98 -26.56 15.71
CA ALA A 122 -8.09 -27.04 17.09
C ALA A 122 -9.55 -27.20 17.53
N ALA A 123 -10.43 -26.27 17.14
CA ALA A 123 -11.86 -26.36 17.43
C ALA A 123 -12.52 -27.58 16.76
N LYS A 124 -12.06 -27.97 15.56
CA LYS A 124 -12.59 -29.13 14.82
C LYS A 124 -12.09 -30.48 15.33
N THR A 125 -10.96 -30.54 16.02
CA THR A 125 -10.44 -31.79 16.61
C THR A 125 -11.01 -32.10 17.99
N VAL A 126 -11.70 -31.14 18.63
CA VAL A 126 -12.28 -31.29 19.98
C VAL A 126 -13.78 -31.62 19.95
N ALA A 127 -14.45 -31.44 18.80
CA ALA A 127 -15.85 -31.80 18.56
C ALA A 127 -15.99 -33.22 17.98
#